data_AF-A0A7V3G0T6-F1
#
_entry.id   AF-A0A7V3G0T6-F1
#
_cell.length_a   1.000
_cell.length_b   1.000
_cell.length_c   1.000
_cell.angle_alpha   90.00
_cell.angle_beta   90.00
_cell.angle_gamma   90.00
#
_symmetry.space_group_name_H-M   'P 1'
#
loop_
_entity.id
_entity.type
_entity.pdbx_description
1 polymer ?
#
loop_
_entity_poly.entity_id
_entity_poly.type
_entity_poly.pdbx_seq_one_letter_code
_entity_poly.pdbx_strand_id
1 'polypeptide(L)'
;SERVVGQSEAVDLIVDLLATVKARLTRPRKPIASLLFIGPTGVGKTEMAKALAEYLFGSRSRLTRFDMSEYSDPLAVQRLIGGSFSKEGLLTARVREQPFSVLLLDEFEKAHPQLFDLLLQVLGEGRLTDSCGRLADFCNSVVIMTSNLGAASYQQGGFGFAGRDASATKEPEEMARRRREQAREHFVREVQAYVRPEFFNRIDRVVPFAPLEEAVILKIANLQLDQIRQRDGIRYRGVALDTTAEVSAWLARAGYDLRYGARPLKRAMERELLAPLAEQMNGYTAETPLKVSVKVRDGRLSLHVRARTDEQGRQTGTHGQALELAARVAACVALRRDVQRLARCPSVIELFNEIFRLERIAERLQQKRRVWEDTRNLNRLPYFRQLRDGILELQTQSFELEDHTLAAFHDQKPVDAEALTAAVNKGETRLIELLQELYLLRYENAGTVVMCVYSERMDWLLALTQAYWELARAQGKAEVWQFLPGKKGPGSPIERRLVLDPENLFAGKQFFRVLPWDCVTLQSADEEVRADIRDTFVGLGLAIDMPAALPTFGPEAGLHV
;
A
#
# COMPACT_ATOMS: atom_id res chain seq x y z
N SER A 1 -13.59 -12.59 -13.76
CA SER A 1 -13.14 -13.27 -14.99
C SER A 1 -12.11 -12.45 -15.77
N GLU A 2 -12.23 -11.13 -15.89
CA GLU A 2 -11.31 -10.28 -16.68
C GLU A 2 -9.84 -10.34 -16.25
N ARG A 3 -9.57 -10.52 -14.95
CA ARG A 3 -8.20 -10.50 -14.38
C ARG A 3 -7.58 -11.88 -14.17
N VAL A 4 -8.41 -12.88 -13.91
CA VAL A 4 -7.99 -14.27 -13.72
C VAL A 4 -8.45 -15.05 -14.94
N VAL A 5 -7.55 -15.16 -15.92
CA VAL A 5 -7.87 -15.71 -17.24
C VAL A 5 -7.65 -17.21 -17.25
N GLY A 6 -8.59 -17.96 -17.83
CA GLY A 6 -8.48 -19.42 -18.03
C GLY A 6 -8.75 -20.27 -16.79
N GLN A 7 -9.24 -19.68 -15.69
CA GLN A 7 -9.55 -20.38 -14.44
C GLN A 7 -11.04 -20.29 -14.11
N SER A 8 -11.91 -20.58 -15.08
CA SER A 8 -13.37 -20.42 -14.94
C SER A 8 -13.93 -21.21 -13.75
N GLU A 9 -13.51 -22.46 -13.59
CA GLU A 9 -13.96 -23.30 -12.48
C GLU A 9 -13.57 -22.74 -11.11
N ALA A 10 -12.35 -22.22 -10.98
CA ALA A 10 -11.91 -21.57 -9.75
C ALA A 10 -12.74 -20.30 -9.46
N VAL A 11 -13.07 -19.54 -10.50
CA VAL A 11 -13.95 -18.37 -10.39
C VAL A 11 -15.36 -18.78 -9.94
N ASP A 12 -15.95 -19.80 -10.56
CA ASP A 12 -17.31 -20.26 -10.25
C ASP A 12 -17.41 -20.75 -8.80
N LEU A 13 -16.46 -21.57 -8.34
CA LEU A 13 -16.41 -22.05 -6.95
C LEU A 13 -16.30 -20.90 -5.93
N ILE A 14 -15.57 -19.84 -6.27
CA ILE A 14 -15.44 -18.65 -5.42
C ILE A 14 -16.73 -17.83 -5.45
N VAL A 15 -17.36 -17.65 -6.63
CA VAL A 15 -18.63 -16.92 -6.77
C VAL A 15 -19.72 -17.58 -5.94
N ASP A 16 -19.85 -18.91 -5.99
CA ASP A 16 -20.82 -19.66 -5.19
C ASP A 16 -20.60 -19.43 -3.68
N LEU A 17 -19.34 -19.47 -3.24
CA LEU A 17 -18.99 -19.21 -1.85
C LEU A 17 -19.33 -17.77 -1.44
N LEU A 18 -19.02 -16.80 -2.30
CA LEU A 18 -19.32 -15.39 -2.08
C LEU A 18 -20.82 -15.13 -1.98
N ALA A 19 -21.65 -15.88 -2.72
CA ALA A 19 -23.10 -15.83 -2.58
C ALA A 19 -23.55 -16.26 -1.16
N THR A 20 -23.00 -17.35 -0.62
CA THR A 20 -23.27 -17.77 0.77
C THR A 20 -22.80 -16.74 1.81
N VAL A 21 -21.66 -16.08 1.58
CA VAL A 21 -21.16 -15.00 2.45
C VAL A 21 -22.12 -13.81 2.43
N LYS A 22 -22.56 -13.36 1.25
CA LYS A 22 -23.51 -12.25 1.11
C LYS A 22 -24.86 -12.56 1.74
N ALA A 23 -25.32 -13.81 1.62
CA ALA A 23 -26.54 -14.28 2.26
C ALA A 23 -26.40 -14.46 3.79
N ARG A 24 -25.21 -14.22 4.36
CA ARG A 24 -24.89 -14.40 5.79
C ARG A 24 -25.17 -15.83 6.30
N LEU A 25 -25.00 -16.81 5.42
CA LEU A 25 -25.16 -18.24 5.72
C LEU A 25 -23.84 -18.90 6.13
N THR A 26 -22.81 -18.10 6.43
CA THR A 26 -21.51 -18.58 6.90
C THR A 26 -21.55 -18.99 8.36
N ARG A 27 -20.59 -19.82 8.75
CA ARG A 27 -20.49 -20.34 10.13
C ARG A 27 -20.10 -19.19 11.08
N PRO A 28 -20.82 -19.01 12.21
CA PRO A 28 -20.45 -17.99 13.19
C PRO A 28 -19.11 -18.34 13.86
N ARG A 29 -18.36 -17.31 14.27
CA ARG A 29 -17.05 -17.43 14.95
C ARG A 29 -15.98 -18.19 14.16
N LYS A 30 -15.98 -18.02 12.83
CA LYS A 30 -14.95 -18.54 11.94
C LYS A 30 -14.56 -17.45 10.94
N PRO A 31 -13.42 -17.57 10.25
CA PRO A 31 -13.12 -16.71 9.11
C PRO A 31 -14.28 -16.70 8.11
N ILE A 32 -14.41 -15.60 7.37
CA ILE A 32 -15.46 -15.43 6.34
C ILE A 32 -15.44 -16.61 5.37
N ALA A 33 -14.23 -17.04 5.01
CA ALA A 33 -13.96 -18.18 4.17
C ALA A 33 -12.53 -18.69 4.43
N SER A 34 -12.34 -19.99 4.32
CA SER A 34 -11.06 -20.68 4.32
C SER A 34 -10.88 -21.48 3.03
N LEU A 35 -9.90 -21.07 2.22
CA LEU A 35 -9.71 -21.58 0.85
C LEU A 35 -8.34 -22.21 0.71
N LEU A 36 -8.28 -23.33 0.01
CA LEU A 36 -7.03 -23.94 -0.43
C LEU A 36 -6.95 -23.91 -1.96
N PHE A 37 -6.09 -23.05 -2.49
CA PHE A 37 -5.80 -22.93 -3.91
C PHE A 37 -4.69 -23.91 -4.29
N ILE A 38 -5.02 -24.93 -5.08
CA ILE A 38 -4.09 -26.01 -5.44
C ILE A 38 -3.89 -26.07 -6.95
N GLY A 39 -2.65 -26.25 -7.39
CA GLY A 39 -2.31 -26.38 -8.81
C GLY A 39 -0.86 -25.99 -9.10
N PRO A 40 -0.42 -25.99 -10.36
CA PRO A 40 0.95 -25.63 -10.72
C PRO A 40 1.34 -24.19 -10.34
N THR A 41 2.63 -23.88 -10.46
CA THR A 41 3.10 -22.49 -10.27
C THR A 41 2.70 -21.60 -11.45
N GLY A 42 2.46 -20.31 -11.20
CA GLY A 42 2.23 -19.33 -12.27
C GLY A 42 0.88 -19.43 -13.00
N VAL A 43 -0.10 -20.15 -12.45
CA VAL A 43 -1.44 -20.34 -13.04
C VAL A 43 -2.50 -19.31 -12.60
N GLY A 44 -2.17 -18.44 -11.63
CA GLY A 44 -3.05 -17.35 -11.21
C GLY A 44 -3.57 -17.39 -9.76
N LYS A 45 -3.10 -18.33 -8.91
CA LYS A 45 -3.52 -18.45 -7.49
C LYS A 45 -3.40 -17.13 -6.72
N THR A 46 -2.24 -16.48 -6.77
CA THR A 46 -2.00 -15.19 -6.10
C THR A 46 -2.81 -14.05 -6.72
N GLU A 47 -3.04 -14.06 -8.04
CA GLU A 47 -3.85 -13.01 -8.69
C GLU A 47 -5.32 -13.14 -8.32
N MET A 48 -5.83 -14.37 -8.14
CA MET A 48 -7.16 -14.60 -7.58
C MET A 48 -7.30 -14.05 -6.16
N ALA A 49 -6.29 -14.25 -5.29
CA ALA A 49 -6.29 -13.69 -3.94
C ALA A 49 -6.34 -12.15 -3.95
N LYS A 50 -5.57 -11.50 -4.84
CA LYS A 50 -5.61 -10.04 -5.03
C LYS A 50 -6.96 -9.56 -5.54
N ALA A 51 -7.53 -10.25 -6.53
CA ALA A 51 -8.84 -9.93 -7.08
C ALA A 51 -9.94 -10.05 -6.01
N LEU A 52 -9.85 -11.07 -5.15
CA LEU A 52 -10.78 -11.25 -4.03
C LEU A 52 -10.65 -10.14 -2.98
N ALA A 53 -9.42 -9.71 -2.66
CA ALA A 53 -9.19 -8.62 -1.71
C ALA A 53 -9.81 -7.30 -2.20
N GLU A 54 -9.63 -7.00 -3.48
CA GLU A 54 -10.21 -5.81 -4.09
C GLU A 54 -11.74 -5.89 -4.17
N TYR A 55 -12.29 -7.05 -4.53
CA TYR A 55 -13.74 -7.24 -4.63
C TYR A 55 -14.44 -7.17 -3.27
N LEU A 56 -13.87 -7.78 -2.22
CA LEU A 56 -14.49 -7.85 -0.90
C LEU A 56 -14.22 -6.62 -0.02
N PHE A 57 -13.02 -6.04 -0.13
CA PHE A 57 -12.54 -5.01 0.80
C PHE A 57 -12.14 -3.71 0.11
N GLY A 58 -12.42 -3.58 -1.20
CA GLY A 58 -12.25 -2.37 -1.99
C GLY A 58 -10.82 -2.07 -2.46
N SER A 59 -9.82 -2.82 -2.01
CA SER A 59 -8.42 -2.59 -2.41
C SER A 59 -7.55 -3.85 -2.39
N ARG A 60 -6.61 -3.95 -3.33
CA ARG A 60 -5.55 -4.97 -3.33
C ARG A 60 -4.63 -4.89 -2.12
N SER A 61 -4.47 -3.70 -1.52
CA SER A 61 -3.66 -3.52 -0.31
C SER A 61 -4.26 -4.22 0.92
N ARG A 62 -5.53 -4.64 0.84
CA ARG A 62 -6.17 -5.47 1.86
C ARG A 62 -5.73 -6.94 1.83
N LEU A 63 -4.80 -7.30 0.93
CA LEU A 63 -4.13 -8.60 0.91
C LEU A 63 -2.85 -8.55 1.76
N THR A 64 -2.78 -9.36 2.82
CA THR A 64 -1.54 -9.63 3.55
C THR A 64 -1.00 -10.99 3.14
N ARG A 65 0.23 -11.04 2.63
CA ARG A 65 0.87 -12.28 2.16
C ARG A 65 1.98 -12.69 3.12
N PHE A 66 2.01 -13.97 3.45
CA PHE A 66 3.10 -14.65 4.13
C PHE A 66 3.60 -15.80 3.25
N ASP A 67 4.90 -15.84 2.99
CA ASP A 67 5.54 -16.94 2.28
C ASP A 67 5.92 -18.03 3.28
N MET A 68 5.31 -19.20 3.16
CA MET A 68 5.45 -20.28 4.15
C MET A 68 6.82 -20.95 4.11
N SER A 69 7.60 -20.75 3.03
CA SER A 69 8.98 -21.21 2.96
C SER A 69 9.89 -20.50 3.98
N GLU A 70 9.57 -19.25 4.35
CA GLU A 70 10.27 -18.50 5.40
C GLU A 70 9.99 -19.05 6.82
N TYR A 71 8.97 -19.90 6.97
CA TYR A 71 8.49 -20.46 8.24
C TYR A 71 8.67 -21.99 8.28
N SER A 72 9.70 -22.50 7.60
CA SER A 72 10.06 -23.92 7.57
C SER A 72 10.73 -24.41 8.87
N ASP A 73 11.22 -23.50 9.71
CA ASP A 73 11.85 -23.77 11.00
C ASP A 73 10.91 -23.42 12.18
N PRO A 74 10.93 -24.19 13.30
CA PRO A 74 10.12 -23.88 14.49
C PRO A 74 10.31 -22.47 15.05
N LEU A 75 11.53 -21.95 15.08
CA LEU A 75 11.82 -20.61 15.61
C LEU A 75 11.24 -19.52 14.69
N ALA A 76 11.23 -19.76 13.38
CA ALA A 76 10.58 -18.87 12.44
C ALA A 76 9.06 -18.81 12.67
N VAL A 77 8.41 -19.95 12.94
CA VAL A 77 6.97 -19.99 13.27
C VAL A 77 6.64 -19.16 14.52
N GLN A 78 7.51 -19.14 15.53
CA GLN A 78 7.30 -18.29 16.72
C GLN A 78 7.21 -16.79 16.37
N ARG A 79 7.83 -16.32 15.28
CA ARG A 79 7.70 -14.92 14.84
C ARG A 79 6.28 -14.57 14.40
N LEU A 80 5.47 -15.54 13.95
CA LEU A 80 4.08 -15.29 13.54
C LEU A 80 3.16 -15.02 14.73
N ILE A 81 3.39 -15.68 15.86
CA ILE A 81 2.54 -15.60 17.07
C ILE A 81 3.19 -14.85 18.23
N GLY A 82 4.44 -14.43 18.10
CA GLY A 82 5.22 -13.85 19.20
C GLY A 82 5.92 -14.94 20.01
N GLY A 83 7.08 -14.60 20.56
CA GLY A 83 7.93 -15.55 21.27
C GLY A 83 8.94 -14.84 22.18
N SER A 84 9.94 -15.55 22.69
CA SER A 84 10.90 -15.01 23.66
C SER A 84 11.69 -13.78 23.17
N PHE A 85 11.80 -13.59 21.85
CA PHE A 85 12.58 -12.52 21.22
C PHE A 85 11.73 -11.40 20.59
N SER A 86 10.43 -11.61 20.37
CA SER A 86 9.51 -10.62 19.80
C SER A 86 8.26 -10.51 20.65
N LYS A 87 8.00 -9.31 21.17
CA LYS A 87 6.82 -9.02 22.02
C LYS A 87 5.49 -9.14 21.27
N GLU A 88 5.48 -9.15 19.94
CA GLU A 88 4.26 -9.25 19.16
C GLU A 88 4.45 -10.20 17.97
N GLY A 89 3.42 -10.99 17.68
CA GLY A 89 3.41 -11.89 16.54
C GLY A 89 3.08 -11.16 15.25
N LEU A 90 3.83 -11.43 14.18
CA LEU A 90 3.59 -10.79 12.88
C LEU A 90 2.19 -11.07 12.34
N LEU A 91 1.68 -12.29 12.50
CA LEU A 91 0.34 -12.65 12.03
C LEU A 91 -0.74 -12.02 12.92
N THR A 92 -0.60 -12.14 14.24
CA THR A 92 -1.57 -11.63 15.20
C THR A 92 -1.64 -10.10 15.20
N ALA A 93 -0.51 -9.41 15.06
CA ALA A 93 -0.44 -7.95 14.89
C ALA A 93 -1.18 -7.51 13.64
N ARG A 94 -0.87 -8.12 12.47
CA ARG A 94 -1.44 -7.71 11.19
C ARG A 94 -2.96 -7.89 11.13
N VAL A 95 -3.47 -8.95 11.74
CA VAL A 95 -4.93 -9.18 11.80
C VAL A 95 -5.60 -8.22 12.77
N ARG A 96 -4.93 -7.80 13.85
CA ARG A 96 -5.44 -6.76 14.76
C ARG A 96 -5.44 -5.37 14.12
N GLU A 97 -4.38 -5.03 13.38
CA GLU A 97 -4.27 -3.78 12.62
C GLU A 97 -5.28 -3.74 11.46
N GLN A 98 -5.46 -4.87 10.76
CA GLN A 98 -6.32 -4.99 9.59
C GLN A 98 -7.21 -6.25 9.61
N PRO A 99 -8.27 -6.26 10.44
CA PRO A 99 -9.16 -7.41 10.59
C PRO A 99 -9.96 -7.75 9.32
N PHE A 100 -10.24 -6.75 8.47
CA PHE A 100 -10.92 -6.89 7.18
C PHE A 100 -9.89 -7.06 6.08
N SER A 101 -9.47 -8.29 5.86
CA SER A 101 -8.37 -8.58 4.95
C SER A 101 -8.47 -9.97 4.34
N VAL A 102 -7.76 -10.14 3.23
CA VAL A 102 -7.40 -11.46 2.72
C VAL A 102 -6.03 -11.81 3.26
N LEU A 103 -5.94 -12.91 4.00
CA LEU A 103 -4.69 -13.48 4.45
C LEU A 103 -4.25 -14.57 3.48
N LEU A 104 -3.10 -14.39 2.83
CA LEU A 104 -2.54 -15.36 1.89
C LEU A 104 -1.33 -16.06 2.50
N LEU A 105 -1.47 -17.36 2.75
CA LEU A 105 -0.41 -18.27 3.18
C LEU A 105 0.08 -19.03 1.93
N ASP A 106 1.14 -18.51 1.31
CA ASP A 106 1.65 -19.03 0.03
C ASP A 106 2.57 -20.24 0.26
N GLU A 107 2.45 -21.28 -0.56
CA GLU A 107 3.23 -22.54 -0.47
C GLU A 107 3.13 -23.23 0.90
N PHE A 108 1.91 -23.41 1.43
CA PHE A 108 1.66 -23.86 2.79
C PHE A 108 2.29 -25.22 3.15
N GLU A 109 2.54 -26.08 2.15
CA GLU A 109 3.24 -27.34 2.33
C GLU A 109 4.72 -27.19 2.73
N LYS A 110 5.29 -25.99 2.62
CA LYS A 110 6.68 -25.70 3.00
C LYS A 110 6.85 -25.26 4.45
N ALA A 111 5.74 -24.96 5.14
CA ALA A 111 5.77 -24.56 6.54
C ALA A 111 6.17 -25.70 7.47
N HIS A 112 6.73 -25.35 8.62
CA HIS A 112 6.94 -26.30 9.71
C HIS A 112 5.59 -26.87 10.23
N PRO A 113 5.49 -28.17 10.58
CA PRO A 113 4.25 -28.81 11.06
C PRO A 113 3.55 -28.09 12.23
N GLN A 114 4.29 -27.42 13.10
CA GLN A 114 3.74 -26.66 14.22
C GLN A 114 2.81 -25.51 13.78
N LEU A 115 3.00 -24.97 12.57
CA LEU A 115 2.10 -23.94 12.04
C LEU A 115 0.68 -24.49 11.82
N PHE A 116 0.53 -25.76 11.48
CA PHE A 116 -0.76 -26.38 11.21
C PHE A 116 -1.64 -26.41 12.46
N ASP A 117 -1.03 -26.59 13.64
CA ASP A 117 -1.74 -26.55 14.92
C ASP A 117 -2.27 -25.14 15.22
N LEU A 118 -1.49 -24.10 14.92
CA LEU A 118 -1.94 -22.71 15.07
C LEU A 118 -3.08 -22.39 14.09
N LEU A 119 -2.96 -22.85 12.85
CA LEU A 119 -3.99 -22.66 11.84
C LEU A 119 -5.27 -23.44 12.14
N LEU A 120 -5.21 -24.58 12.83
CA LEU A 120 -6.42 -25.28 13.30
C LEU A 120 -7.28 -24.37 14.20
N GLN A 121 -6.65 -23.59 15.09
CA GLN A 121 -7.34 -22.63 15.93
C GLN A 121 -7.93 -21.49 15.10
N VAL A 122 -7.15 -20.93 14.17
CA VAL A 122 -7.61 -19.85 13.27
C VAL A 122 -8.80 -20.28 12.42
N LEU A 123 -8.70 -21.42 11.74
CA LEU A 123 -9.76 -21.92 10.85
C LEU A 123 -10.95 -22.50 11.62
N GLY A 124 -10.71 -23.00 12.84
CA GLY A 124 -11.72 -23.62 13.70
C GLY A 124 -12.57 -22.63 14.48
N GLU A 125 -11.91 -21.63 15.09
CA GLU A 125 -12.50 -20.70 16.07
C GLU A 125 -12.36 -19.23 15.67
N GLY A 126 -11.71 -18.93 14.54
CA GLY A 126 -11.52 -17.56 14.06
C GLY A 126 -10.64 -16.72 14.97
N ARG A 127 -9.81 -17.34 15.81
CA ARG A 127 -9.05 -16.65 16.86
C ARG A 127 -7.66 -17.22 17.00
N LEU A 128 -6.72 -16.35 17.38
CA LEU A 128 -5.35 -16.75 17.74
C LEU A 128 -4.86 -15.83 18.85
N THR A 129 -4.26 -16.39 19.89
CA THR A 129 -3.70 -15.62 21.01
C THR A 129 -2.18 -15.61 20.88
N ASP A 130 -1.58 -14.42 20.99
CA ASP A 130 -0.12 -14.28 20.96
C ASP A 130 0.54 -14.63 22.31
N SER A 131 1.88 -14.69 22.33
CA SER A 131 2.66 -14.98 23.54
C SER A 131 2.47 -13.95 24.67
N CYS A 132 1.95 -12.76 24.38
CA CYS A 132 1.61 -11.73 25.35
C CYS A 132 0.14 -11.78 25.79
N GLY A 133 -0.62 -12.80 25.37
CA GLY A 133 -2.02 -12.98 25.74
C GLY A 133 -3.00 -12.11 24.95
N ARG A 134 -2.56 -11.43 23.89
CA ARG A 134 -3.43 -10.59 23.05
C ARG A 134 -4.14 -11.46 22.01
N LEU A 135 -5.44 -11.25 21.89
CA LEU A 135 -6.30 -11.99 20.97
C LEU A 135 -6.37 -11.29 19.61
N ALA A 136 -6.10 -12.03 18.53
CA ALA A 136 -6.40 -11.64 17.16
C ALA A 136 -7.68 -12.33 16.67
N ASP A 137 -8.61 -11.55 16.08
CA ASP A 137 -9.89 -12.02 15.57
C ASP A 137 -9.89 -12.07 14.04
N PHE A 138 -10.02 -13.29 13.51
CA PHE A 138 -10.03 -13.61 12.08
C PHE A 138 -11.45 -13.72 11.51
N CYS A 139 -12.50 -13.51 12.31
CA CYS A 139 -13.89 -13.68 11.86
C CYS A 139 -14.30 -12.74 10.72
N ASN A 140 -13.52 -11.69 10.48
CA ASN A 140 -13.72 -10.73 9.39
C ASN A 140 -12.72 -10.89 8.24
N SER A 141 -11.91 -11.94 8.26
CA SER A 141 -10.86 -12.20 7.28
C SER A 141 -11.22 -13.36 6.37
N VAL A 142 -10.69 -13.36 5.15
CA VAL A 142 -10.67 -14.53 4.27
C VAL A 142 -9.27 -15.14 4.34
N VAL A 143 -9.17 -16.40 4.72
CA VAL A 143 -7.89 -17.12 4.78
C VAL A 143 -7.73 -17.94 3.51
N ILE A 144 -6.68 -17.67 2.75
CA ILE A 144 -6.31 -18.38 1.53
C ILE A 144 -4.96 -19.04 1.75
N MET A 145 -4.91 -20.35 1.55
CA MET A 145 -3.67 -21.12 1.47
C MET A 145 -3.43 -21.46 0.01
N THR A 146 -2.17 -21.43 -0.45
CA THR A 146 -1.82 -21.93 -1.78
C THR A 146 -0.91 -23.13 -1.65
N SER A 147 -1.00 -24.02 -2.65
CA SER A 147 -0.14 -25.19 -2.71
C SER A 147 0.18 -25.61 -4.13
N ASN A 148 1.34 -26.25 -4.28
CA ASN A 148 1.72 -26.93 -5.51
C ASN A 148 1.60 -28.47 -5.40
N LEU A 149 1.00 -29.00 -4.32
CA LEU A 149 0.76 -30.44 -4.14
C LEU A 149 0.01 -31.06 -5.32
N GLY A 150 0.37 -32.29 -5.68
CA GLY A 150 -0.25 -33.02 -6.79
C GLY A 150 0.03 -32.49 -8.19
N ALA A 151 0.73 -31.36 -8.35
CA ALA A 151 0.94 -30.75 -9.66
C ALA A 151 1.87 -31.59 -10.57
N ALA A 152 2.93 -32.18 -10.02
CA ALA A 152 3.87 -33.00 -10.78
C ALA A 152 3.24 -34.34 -11.22
N SER A 153 2.51 -35.01 -10.32
CA SER A 153 1.80 -36.27 -10.62
C SER A 153 0.69 -36.06 -11.64
N TYR A 154 -0.04 -34.94 -11.55
CA TYR A 154 -1.05 -34.56 -12.54
C TYR A 154 -0.46 -34.31 -13.93
N GLN A 155 0.75 -33.74 -14.00
CA GLN A 155 1.46 -33.51 -15.28
C GLN A 155 2.05 -34.79 -15.88
N GLN A 156 2.54 -35.73 -15.05
CA GLN A 156 3.18 -36.97 -15.51
C GLN A 156 2.18 -38.10 -15.80
N GLY A 157 1.04 -38.12 -15.13
CA GLY A 157 0.10 -39.25 -15.11
C GLY A 157 -0.69 -39.54 -16.38
N GLY A 158 -0.28 -39.04 -17.57
CA GLY A 158 -0.87 -39.47 -18.84
C GLY A 158 -2.37 -39.17 -19.01
N PHE A 159 -2.96 -38.28 -18.20
CA PHE A 159 -4.31 -37.75 -18.43
C PHE A 159 -4.27 -36.76 -19.63
N GLY A 160 -4.14 -37.33 -20.83
CA GLY A 160 -4.49 -36.73 -22.12
C GLY A 160 -3.71 -35.49 -22.57
N PHE A 161 -2.41 -35.60 -22.79
CA PHE A 161 -1.64 -34.68 -23.64
C PHE A 161 -0.91 -35.39 -24.81
N ALA A 162 -1.25 -36.65 -25.08
CA ALA A 162 -0.90 -37.28 -26.34
C ALA A 162 -1.93 -36.88 -27.41
N GLY A 163 -1.58 -35.86 -28.19
CA GLY A 163 -2.15 -35.60 -29.52
C GLY A 163 -3.45 -34.80 -29.55
N ARG A 164 -3.34 -33.47 -29.64
CA ARG A 164 -4.18 -32.72 -30.58
C ARG A 164 -3.34 -31.68 -31.28
N ASP A 165 -3.14 -31.92 -32.57
CA ASP A 165 -2.87 -30.87 -33.54
C ASP A 165 -3.85 -29.72 -33.32
N ALA A 166 -3.32 -28.51 -33.45
CA ALA A 166 -4.02 -27.24 -33.38
C ALA A 166 -5.00 -27.05 -34.58
N SER A 167 -5.93 -27.98 -34.77
CA SER A 167 -7.04 -27.86 -35.71
C SER A 167 -8.37 -28.01 -34.96
N ALA A 168 -9.27 -27.08 -35.26
CA ALA A 168 -10.49 -26.82 -34.52
C ALA A 168 -11.41 -28.04 -34.42
N THR A 169 -11.60 -28.56 -33.21
CA THR A 169 -12.86 -29.20 -32.80
C THR A 169 -13.08 -28.89 -31.33
N LYS A 170 -14.21 -28.22 -31.02
CA LYS A 170 -14.64 -27.99 -29.64
C LYS A 170 -14.69 -29.35 -28.95
N GLU A 171 -13.91 -29.51 -27.88
CA GLU A 171 -14.02 -30.67 -27.02
C GLU A 171 -15.47 -30.73 -26.50
N PRO A 172 -16.17 -31.88 -26.59
CA PRO A 172 -17.54 -32.00 -26.07
C PRO A 172 -17.58 -31.57 -24.60
N GLU A 173 -18.56 -30.74 -24.21
CA GLU A 173 -18.67 -30.20 -22.84
C GLU A 173 -18.65 -31.29 -21.77
N GLU A 174 -19.20 -32.46 -22.09
CA GLU A 174 -19.21 -33.62 -21.20
C GLU A 174 -17.80 -34.17 -20.92
N MET A 175 -16.90 -34.19 -21.91
CA MET A 175 -15.51 -34.62 -21.70
C MET A 175 -14.72 -33.58 -20.90
N ALA A 176 -14.93 -32.29 -21.19
CA ALA A 176 -14.31 -31.22 -20.41
C ALA A 176 -14.75 -31.26 -18.94
N ARG A 177 -16.04 -31.56 -18.68
CA ARG A 177 -16.57 -31.74 -17.33
C ARG A 177 -15.94 -32.93 -16.61
N ARG A 178 -15.86 -34.10 -17.25
CA ARG A 178 -15.23 -35.30 -16.67
C ARG A 178 -13.75 -35.06 -16.34
N ARG A 179 -13.02 -34.36 -17.21
CA ARG A 179 -11.61 -34.02 -16.97
C ARG A 179 -11.43 -33.10 -15.75
N ARG A 180 -12.30 -32.10 -15.59
CA ARG A 180 -12.31 -31.22 -14.42
C ARG A 180 -12.59 -31.99 -13.13
N GLU A 181 -13.57 -32.88 -13.17
CA GLU A 181 -13.92 -33.71 -12.02
C GLU A 181 -12.76 -34.63 -11.60
N GLN A 182 -12.09 -35.28 -12.57
CA GLN A 182 -10.89 -36.07 -12.33
C GLN A 182 -9.74 -35.24 -11.75
N ALA A 183 -9.51 -34.03 -12.28
CA ALA A 183 -8.49 -33.12 -11.75
C ALA A 183 -8.79 -32.72 -10.31
N ARG A 184 -10.05 -32.38 -10.02
CA ARG A 184 -10.50 -32.02 -8.67
C ARG A 184 -10.33 -33.19 -7.71
N GLU A 185 -10.74 -34.40 -8.09
CA GLU A 185 -10.56 -35.59 -7.28
C GLU A 185 -9.09 -35.87 -7.00
N HIS A 186 -8.23 -35.78 -8.01
CA HIS A 186 -6.78 -35.94 -7.87
C HIS A 186 -6.22 -34.98 -6.83
N PHE A 187 -6.47 -33.67 -6.99
CA PHE A 187 -5.95 -32.68 -6.05
C PHE A 187 -6.52 -32.82 -4.64
N VAL A 188 -7.80 -33.18 -4.50
CA VAL A 188 -8.41 -33.42 -3.18
C VAL A 188 -7.73 -34.61 -2.48
N ARG A 189 -7.47 -35.71 -3.21
CA ARG A 189 -6.77 -36.89 -2.66
C ARG A 189 -5.36 -36.53 -2.20
N GLU A 190 -4.62 -35.78 -3.00
CA GLU A 190 -3.26 -35.32 -2.67
C GLU A 190 -3.23 -34.45 -1.40
N VAL A 191 -4.22 -33.56 -1.25
CA VAL A 191 -4.36 -32.76 -0.02
C VAL A 191 -4.69 -33.65 1.17
N GLN A 192 -5.65 -34.56 1.04
CA GLN A 192 -6.05 -35.48 2.12
C GLN A 192 -4.92 -36.41 2.56
N ALA A 193 -4.02 -36.78 1.65
CA ALA A 193 -2.83 -37.56 1.96
C ALA A 193 -1.78 -36.73 2.71
N TYR A 194 -1.69 -35.43 2.43
CA TYR A 194 -0.70 -34.53 3.02
C TYR A 194 -1.10 -33.98 4.40
N VAL A 195 -2.35 -33.52 4.56
CA VAL A 195 -2.83 -32.93 5.81
C VAL A 195 -3.62 -33.93 6.65
N ARG A 196 -3.58 -33.76 7.98
CA ARG A 196 -4.40 -34.56 8.89
C ARG A 196 -5.90 -34.27 8.67
N PRO A 197 -6.80 -35.26 8.87
CA PRO A 197 -8.24 -35.10 8.64
C PRO A 197 -8.87 -33.92 9.39
N GLU A 198 -8.42 -33.64 10.62
CA GLU A 198 -8.91 -32.52 11.40
C GLU A 198 -8.63 -31.17 10.75
N PHE A 199 -7.51 -31.02 10.03
CA PHE A 199 -7.16 -29.80 9.31
C PHE A 199 -7.98 -29.68 8.03
N PHE A 200 -8.07 -30.77 7.26
CA PHE A 200 -8.86 -30.82 6.03
C PHE A 200 -10.31 -30.39 6.26
N ASN A 201 -10.93 -30.88 7.34
CA ASN A 201 -12.31 -30.56 7.71
C ASN A 201 -12.55 -29.09 8.12
N ARG A 202 -11.47 -28.30 8.31
CA ARG A 202 -11.56 -26.85 8.58
C ARG A 202 -11.46 -26.00 7.32
N ILE A 203 -11.08 -26.58 6.18
CA ILE A 203 -11.04 -25.89 4.89
C ILE A 203 -12.46 -25.88 4.29
N ASP A 204 -13.01 -24.71 3.96
CA ASP A 204 -14.36 -24.61 3.38
C ASP A 204 -14.39 -25.12 1.93
N ARG A 205 -13.36 -24.78 1.15
CA ARG A 205 -13.24 -25.15 -0.26
C ARG A 205 -11.78 -25.40 -0.67
N VAL A 206 -11.57 -26.54 -1.33
CA VAL A 206 -10.37 -26.80 -2.14
C VAL A 206 -10.70 -26.35 -3.57
N VAL A 207 -9.92 -25.41 -4.09
CA VAL A 207 -10.13 -24.77 -5.39
C VAL A 207 -8.98 -25.16 -6.32
N PRO A 208 -9.22 -26.07 -7.29
CA PRO A 208 -8.19 -26.49 -8.24
C PRO A 208 -7.92 -25.40 -9.28
N PHE A 209 -6.66 -25.22 -9.64
CA PHE A 209 -6.19 -24.37 -10.73
C PHE A 209 -5.52 -25.23 -11.79
N ALA A 210 -6.06 -25.17 -13.00
CA ALA A 210 -5.54 -25.94 -14.11
C ALA A 210 -4.25 -25.32 -14.67
N PRO A 211 -3.35 -26.13 -15.25
CA PRO A 211 -2.26 -25.62 -16.10
C PRO A 211 -2.81 -24.69 -17.18
N LEU A 212 -2.05 -23.65 -17.52
CA LEU A 212 -2.46 -22.69 -18.55
C LEU A 212 -2.20 -23.27 -19.95
N GLU A 213 -3.22 -23.22 -20.81
CA GLU A 213 -3.12 -23.51 -22.24
C GLU A 213 -2.48 -22.32 -22.99
N GLU A 214 -1.85 -22.59 -24.14
CA GLU A 214 -1.22 -21.55 -24.98
C GLU A 214 -2.19 -20.42 -25.33
N ALA A 215 -3.46 -20.75 -25.63
CA ALA A 215 -4.50 -19.78 -25.92
C ALA A 215 -4.82 -18.85 -24.74
N VAL A 216 -4.72 -19.35 -23.50
CA VAL A 216 -4.88 -18.56 -22.28
C VAL A 216 -3.70 -17.63 -22.09
N ILE A 217 -2.48 -18.12 -22.35
CA ILE A 217 -1.25 -17.33 -22.20
C ILE A 217 -1.21 -16.20 -23.21
N LEU A 218 -1.68 -16.42 -24.43
CA LEU A 218 -1.85 -15.35 -25.41
C LEU A 218 -2.74 -14.22 -24.89
N LYS A 219 -3.86 -14.55 -24.24
CA LYS A 219 -4.74 -13.54 -23.61
C LYS A 219 -4.02 -12.79 -22.49
N ILE A 220 -3.27 -13.50 -21.64
CA ILE A 220 -2.46 -12.88 -20.58
C ILE A 220 -1.39 -11.96 -21.18
N ALA A 221 -0.76 -12.35 -22.28
CA ALA A 221 0.22 -11.53 -22.98
C ALA A 221 -0.40 -10.24 -23.52
N ASN A 222 -1.60 -10.30 -24.11
CA ASN A 222 -2.31 -9.10 -24.54
C ASN A 222 -2.61 -8.15 -23.36
N LEU A 223 -3.11 -8.68 -22.24
CA LEU A 223 -3.35 -7.88 -21.03
C LEU A 223 -2.07 -7.22 -20.50
N GLN A 224 -0.95 -7.93 -20.51
CA GLN A 224 0.35 -7.38 -20.10
C GLN A 224 0.87 -6.32 -21.08
N LEU A 225 0.67 -6.49 -22.38
CA LEU A 225 1.01 -5.48 -23.39
C LEU A 225 0.18 -4.21 -23.21
N ASP A 226 -1.11 -4.32 -22.90
CA ASP A 226 -1.95 -3.17 -22.58
C ASP A 226 -1.49 -2.46 -21.30
N GLN A 227 -1.06 -3.21 -20.28
CA GLN A 227 -0.42 -2.63 -19.10
C GLN A 227 0.91 -1.93 -19.42
N ILE A 228 1.69 -2.44 -20.38
CA ILE A 228 2.92 -1.78 -20.84
C ILE A 228 2.59 -0.46 -21.54
N ARG A 229 1.58 -0.44 -22.42
CA ARG A 229 1.11 0.80 -23.08
C ARG A 229 0.69 1.86 -22.08
N GLN A 230 0.21 1.44 -20.91
CA GLN A 230 -0.22 2.33 -19.83
C GLN A 230 0.93 2.92 -18.98
N ARG A 231 2.19 2.54 -19.23
CA ARG A 231 3.33 3.05 -18.44
C ARG A 231 3.67 4.49 -18.79
N ASP A 232 4.08 5.25 -17.78
CA ASP A 232 4.45 6.67 -17.86
C ASP A 232 5.41 6.98 -19.01
N GLY A 233 6.48 6.17 -19.16
CA GLY A 233 7.48 6.36 -20.20
C GLY A 233 6.96 6.16 -21.64
N ILE A 234 5.80 5.53 -21.82
CA ILE A 234 5.12 5.37 -23.11
C ILE A 234 4.02 6.43 -23.24
N ARG A 235 3.12 6.54 -22.26
CA ARG A 235 1.98 7.47 -22.29
C ARG A 235 2.42 8.93 -22.37
N TYR A 236 3.25 9.41 -21.44
CA TYR A 236 3.58 10.84 -21.34
C TYR A 236 4.61 11.30 -22.35
N ARG A 237 5.41 10.37 -22.88
CA ARG A 237 6.40 10.67 -23.93
C ARG A 237 5.78 10.69 -25.34
N GLY A 238 4.46 10.57 -25.45
CA GLY A 238 3.76 10.57 -26.74
C GLY A 238 4.19 9.41 -27.65
N VAL A 239 4.47 8.25 -27.05
CA VAL A 239 4.96 7.07 -27.76
C VAL A 239 3.78 6.27 -28.31
N ALA A 240 3.63 6.25 -29.63
CA ALA A 240 2.68 5.37 -30.31
C ALA A 240 3.28 3.97 -30.47
N LEU A 241 2.93 3.05 -29.57
CA LEU A 241 3.40 1.66 -29.58
C LEU A 241 2.47 0.76 -30.42
N ASP A 242 2.84 0.57 -31.68
CA ASP A 242 2.13 -0.30 -32.62
C ASP A 242 2.68 -1.74 -32.52
N THR A 243 1.83 -2.66 -32.05
CA THR A 243 2.13 -4.10 -31.95
C THR A 243 1.13 -4.90 -32.77
N THR A 244 1.59 -5.86 -33.56
CA THR A 244 0.72 -6.78 -34.31
C THR A 244 0.31 -7.99 -33.44
N ALA A 245 -0.71 -8.75 -33.85
CA ALA A 245 -1.09 -10.00 -33.19
C ALA A 245 0.03 -11.06 -33.19
N GLU A 246 0.93 -11.01 -34.18
CA GLU A 246 2.11 -11.88 -34.23
C GLU A 246 3.09 -11.60 -33.09
N VAL A 247 3.21 -10.33 -32.66
CA VAL A 247 4.08 -9.94 -31.55
C VAL A 247 3.57 -10.51 -30.23
N SER A 248 2.26 -10.44 -29.98
CA SER A 248 1.69 -11.00 -28.75
C SER A 248 1.77 -12.53 -28.75
N ALA A 249 1.55 -13.19 -29.89
CA ALA A 249 1.77 -14.63 -30.03
C ALA A 249 3.23 -15.03 -29.80
N TRP A 250 4.18 -14.27 -30.33
CA TRP A 250 5.60 -14.52 -30.12
C TRP A 250 6.00 -14.36 -28.65
N LEU A 251 5.57 -13.28 -27.99
CA LEU A 251 5.82 -13.06 -26.56
C LEU A 251 5.14 -14.13 -25.69
N ALA A 252 3.94 -14.57 -26.06
CA ALA A 252 3.24 -15.65 -25.37
C ALA A 252 4.05 -16.96 -25.43
N ARG A 253 4.60 -17.31 -26.60
CA ARG A 253 5.45 -18.50 -26.77
C ARG A 253 6.78 -18.38 -26.03
N ALA A 254 7.46 -17.24 -26.15
CA ALA A 254 8.73 -16.98 -25.46
C ALA A 254 8.57 -16.98 -23.92
N GLY A 255 7.38 -16.60 -23.45
CA GLY A 255 7.01 -16.55 -22.04
C GLY A 255 6.28 -17.78 -21.49
N TYR A 256 6.05 -18.81 -22.32
CA TYR A 256 5.34 -20.02 -21.92
C TYR A 256 6.30 -21.09 -21.41
N ASP A 257 6.01 -21.59 -20.22
CA ASP A 257 6.66 -22.78 -19.67
C ASP A 257 5.60 -23.72 -19.07
N LEU A 258 5.63 -25.00 -19.44
CA LEU A 258 4.71 -26.03 -18.95
C LEU A 258 4.78 -26.21 -17.42
N ARG A 259 5.93 -25.99 -16.80
CA ARG A 259 6.16 -26.12 -15.34
C ARG A 259 5.88 -24.82 -14.59
N TYR A 260 6.21 -23.68 -15.19
CA TYR A 260 6.14 -22.37 -14.53
C TYR A 260 4.94 -21.48 -14.95
N GLY A 261 4.09 -21.97 -15.85
CA GLY A 261 2.89 -21.25 -16.32
C GLY A 261 3.25 -19.92 -16.98
N ALA A 262 2.52 -18.86 -16.63
CA ALA A 262 2.74 -17.51 -17.17
C ALA A 262 3.82 -16.71 -16.41
N ARG A 263 4.50 -17.30 -15.42
CA ARG A 263 5.52 -16.59 -14.61
C ARG A 263 6.70 -16.06 -15.45
N PRO A 264 7.22 -16.79 -16.46
CA PRO A 264 8.30 -16.29 -17.31
C PRO A 264 7.89 -15.14 -18.24
N LEU A 265 6.59 -15.00 -18.55
CA LEU A 265 6.08 -14.02 -19.52
C LEU A 265 6.51 -12.58 -19.22
N LYS A 266 6.43 -12.16 -17.96
CA LYS A 266 6.85 -10.80 -17.57
C LYS A 266 8.35 -10.58 -17.86
N ARG A 267 9.19 -11.59 -17.57
CA ARG A 267 10.63 -11.53 -17.84
C ARG A 267 10.93 -11.54 -19.34
N ALA A 268 10.19 -12.34 -20.12
CA ALA A 268 10.32 -12.35 -21.57
C ALA A 268 9.98 -10.97 -22.16
N MET A 269 8.87 -10.36 -21.73
CA MET A 269 8.50 -9.00 -22.14
C MET A 269 9.53 -7.95 -21.69
N GLU A 270 10.07 -8.07 -20.48
CA GLU A 270 11.14 -7.18 -20.00
C GLU A 270 12.38 -7.28 -20.88
N ARG A 271 12.85 -8.49 -21.17
CA ARG A 271 14.07 -8.75 -21.96
C ARG A 271 13.91 -8.42 -23.43
N GLU A 272 12.78 -8.76 -24.04
CA GLU A 272 12.64 -8.83 -25.50
C GLU A 272 11.87 -7.64 -26.08
N LEU A 273 11.10 -6.92 -25.25
CA LEU A 273 10.37 -5.72 -25.65
C LEU A 273 10.85 -4.49 -24.90
N LEU A 274 10.76 -4.46 -23.57
CA LEU A 274 10.96 -3.24 -22.79
C LEU A 274 12.41 -2.77 -22.75
N ALA A 275 13.37 -3.66 -22.52
CA ALA A 275 14.78 -3.29 -22.46
C ALA A 275 15.30 -2.75 -23.82
N PRO A 276 15.05 -3.44 -24.96
CA PRO A 276 15.41 -2.91 -26.28
C PRO A 276 14.68 -1.61 -26.62
N LEU A 277 13.41 -1.48 -26.21
CA LEU A 277 12.63 -0.27 -26.41
C LEU A 277 13.24 0.91 -25.63
N ALA A 278 13.57 0.71 -24.36
CA ALA A 278 14.19 1.74 -23.52
C ALA A 278 15.54 2.19 -24.10
N GLU A 279 16.37 1.25 -24.56
CA GLU A 279 17.66 1.54 -25.19
C GLU A 279 17.50 2.41 -26.45
N GLN A 280 16.60 2.03 -27.37
CA GLN A 280 16.35 2.82 -28.58
C GLN A 280 15.70 4.18 -28.28
N MET A 281 14.83 4.26 -27.28
CA MET A 281 14.20 5.50 -26.86
C MET A 281 15.17 6.48 -26.21
N ASN A 282 16.24 6.01 -25.56
CA ASN A 282 17.27 6.88 -24.96
C ASN A 282 18.10 7.63 -26.01
N GLY A 283 18.09 7.20 -27.27
CA GLY A 283 18.71 7.92 -28.38
C GLY A 283 17.97 9.22 -28.79
N TYR A 284 16.77 9.45 -28.24
CA TYR A 284 15.96 10.63 -28.51
C TYR A 284 15.83 11.48 -27.24
N THR A 285 15.64 12.79 -27.39
CA THR A 285 15.29 13.66 -26.25
C THR A 285 13.95 13.26 -25.66
N ALA A 286 13.73 13.57 -24.37
CA ALA A 286 12.48 13.24 -23.68
C ALA A 286 11.24 13.88 -24.33
N GLU A 287 11.44 14.99 -25.05
CA GLU A 287 10.40 15.80 -25.69
C GLU A 287 10.02 15.31 -27.10
N THR A 288 10.80 14.40 -27.70
CA THR A 288 10.53 13.91 -29.05
C THR A 288 9.41 12.86 -29.00
N PRO A 289 8.23 13.08 -29.63
CA PRO A 289 7.21 12.06 -29.75
C PRO A 289 7.69 10.94 -30.68
N LEU A 290 7.47 9.70 -30.28
CA LEU A 290 8.01 8.53 -30.98
C LEU A 290 6.89 7.67 -31.56
N LYS A 291 7.14 7.12 -32.74
CA LYS A 291 6.38 5.98 -33.27
C LYS A 291 7.25 4.73 -33.16
N VAL A 292 6.73 3.73 -32.47
CA VAL A 292 7.39 2.46 -32.23
C VAL A 292 6.62 1.40 -32.97
N SER A 293 7.25 0.81 -33.98
CA SER A 293 6.70 -0.36 -34.67
C SER A 293 7.44 -1.61 -34.21
N VAL A 294 6.69 -2.55 -33.68
CA VAL A 294 7.20 -3.86 -33.24
C VAL A 294 6.72 -4.92 -34.20
N LYS A 295 7.65 -5.70 -34.77
CA LYS A 295 7.35 -6.80 -35.70
C LYS A 295 8.21 -8.01 -35.37
N VAL A 296 7.75 -9.19 -35.76
CA VAL A 296 8.55 -10.42 -35.70
C VAL A 296 9.27 -10.59 -37.05
N ARG A 297 10.60 -10.70 -37.04
CA ARG A 297 11.44 -10.98 -38.22
C ARG A 297 12.52 -12.00 -37.86
N ASP A 298 12.73 -12.99 -38.72
CA ASP A 298 13.77 -14.03 -38.56
C ASP A 298 13.76 -14.70 -37.17
N GLY A 299 12.55 -14.94 -36.64
CA GLY A 299 12.37 -15.56 -35.32
C GLY A 299 12.70 -14.66 -34.11
N ARG A 300 12.92 -13.36 -34.30
CA ARG A 300 13.20 -12.38 -33.24
C ARG A 300 12.26 -11.19 -33.31
N LEU A 301 12.09 -10.49 -32.17
CA LEU A 301 11.43 -9.18 -32.18
C LEU A 301 12.36 -8.13 -32.76
N SER A 302 11.87 -7.45 -33.79
CA SER A 302 12.49 -6.28 -34.40
C SER A 302 11.70 -5.06 -33.98
N LEU A 303 12.38 -4.15 -33.28
CA LEU A 303 11.83 -2.87 -32.87
C LEU A 303 12.44 -1.77 -33.75
N HIS A 304 11.58 -0.93 -34.29
CA HIS A 304 11.97 0.29 -34.98
C HIS A 304 11.30 1.48 -34.28
N VAL A 305 12.10 2.25 -33.57
CA VAL A 305 11.73 3.54 -33.00
C VAL A 305 12.10 4.64 -33.99
N ARG A 306 11.18 5.57 -34.26
CA ARG A 306 11.43 6.77 -35.04
C ARG A 306 10.70 7.97 -34.44
N ALA A 307 11.22 9.17 -34.65
CA ALA A 307 10.47 10.39 -34.38
C ALA A 307 9.18 10.40 -35.21
N ARG A 308 8.07 10.85 -34.61
CA ARG A 308 6.80 10.99 -35.30
C ARG A 308 6.86 12.23 -36.20
N THR A 309 6.60 12.05 -37.49
CA THR A 309 6.55 13.13 -38.50
C THR A 309 5.11 13.26 -39.04
N ASP A 310 4.73 14.45 -39.49
CA ASP A 310 3.43 14.70 -40.13
C ASP A 310 3.35 14.14 -41.57
N GLU A 311 2.18 14.26 -42.22
CA GLU A 311 1.92 13.80 -43.59
C GLU A 311 2.77 14.52 -44.65
N GLN A 312 3.47 15.61 -44.30
CA GLN A 312 4.35 16.38 -45.19
C GLN A 312 5.84 16.11 -44.91
N GLY A 313 6.17 15.18 -44.02
CA GLY A 313 7.55 14.81 -43.71
C GLY A 313 8.32 15.85 -42.89
N ARG A 314 7.64 16.85 -42.32
CA ARG A 314 8.26 17.77 -41.37
C ARG A 314 8.31 17.08 -40.00
N GLN A 315 9.40 17.30 -39.26
CA GLN A 315 9.35 17.11 -37.81
C GLN A 315 8.24 18.03 -37.31
N THR A 316 7.25 17.49 -36.59
CA THR A 316 6.12 18.28 -36.08
C THR A 316 6.64 19.31 -35.08
N GLY A 317 7.05 20.46 -35.61
CA GLY A 317 7.49 21.64 -34.89
C GLY A 317 6.32 22.59 -34.68
N THR A 318 5.38 22.20 -33.82
CA THR A 318 4.50 23.14 -33.10
C THR A 318 5.13 23.39 -31.73
N HIS A 319 6.39 23.85 -31.73
CA HIS A 319 7.28 23.81 -30.56
C HIS A 319 6.99 24.85 -29.47
N GLY A 320 6.18 25.89 -29.70
CA GLY A 320 5.81 26.84 -28.64
C GLY A 320 4.66 26.31 -27.76
N GLN A 321 3.51 26.06 -28.39
CA GLN A 321 2.29 25.66 -27.68
C GLN A 321 2.32 24.21 -27.19
N ALA A 322 2.98 23.29 -27.91
CA ALA A 322 3.06 21.89 -27.48
C ALA A 322 4.04 21.70 -26.31
N LEU A 323 5.13 22.48 -26.25
CA LEU A 323 6.06 22.46 -25.11
C LEU A 323 5.39 23.04 -23.86
N GLU A 324 4.63 24.13 -24.02
CA GLU A 324 3.87 24.74 -22.94
C GLU A 324 2.75 23.81 -22.44
N LEU A 325 2.05 23.14 -23.36
CA LEU A 325 1.05 22.13 -23.02
C LEU A 325 1.69 20.88 -22.39
N ALA A 326 2.88 20.45 -22.83
CA ALA A 326 3.61 19.33 -22.25
C ALA A 326 4.11 19.63 -20.83
N ALA A 327 4.60 20.85 -20.58
CA ALA A 327 4.96 21.30 -19.23
C ALA A 327 3.73 21.29 -18.30
N ARG A 328 2.57 21.70 -18.82
CA ARG A 328 1.31 21.70 -18.09
C ARG A 328 0.75 20.28 -17.85
N VAL A 329 0.91 19.37 -18.81
CA VAL A 329 0.64 17.92 -18.62
C VAL A 329 1.56 17.38 -17.53
N ALA A 330 2.85 17.70 -17.55
CA ALA A 330 3.80 17.27 -16.53
C ALA A 330 3.40 17.75 -15.13
N ALA A 331 2.86 18.97 -15.00
CA ALA A 331 2.32 19.49 -13.74
C ALA A 331 1.10 18.68 -13.25
N CYS A 332 0.16 18.34 -14.15
CA CYS A 332 -0.99 17.47 -13.80
C CYS A 332 -0.53 16.10 -13.28
N VAL A 333 0.49 15.52 -13.94
CA VAL A 333 1.08 14.22 -13.56
C VAL A 333 1.82 14.30 -12.23
N ALA A 334 2.55 15.39 -11.99
CA ALA A 334 3.21 15.63 -10.71
C ALA A 334 2.20 15.70 -9.57
N LEU A 335 1.14 16.50 -9.73
CA LEU A 335 0.03 16.57 -8.77
C LEU A 335 -0.60 15.19 -8.54
N ARG A 336 -0.91 14.43 -9.61
CA ARG A 336 -1.44 13.06 -9.47
C ARG A 336 -0.53 12.19 -8.64
N ARG A 337 0.78 12.21 -8.91
CA ARG A 337 1.78 11.39 -8.22
C ARG A 337 1.83 11.73 -6.73
N ASP A 338 1.79 13.01 -6.39
CA ASP A 338 1.82 13.42 -4.98
C ASP A 338 0.51 13.11 -4.25
N VAL A 339 -0.63 13.19 -4.94
CA VAL A 339 -1.92 12.70 -4.42
C VAL A 339 -1.93 11.17 -4.23
N GLN A 340 -1.25 10.40 -5.09
CA GLN A 340 -1.05 8.95 -4.86
C GLN A 340 -0.16 8.67 -3.65
N ARG A 341 0.89 9.47 -3.46
CA ARG A 341 1.76 9.36 -2.28
C ARG A 341 0.99 9.66 -1.00
N LEU A 342 0.19 10.74 -0.99
CA LEU A 342 -0.72 11.06 0.12
C LEU A 342 -1.57 9.85 0.50
N ALA A 343 -2.27 9.26 -0.48
CA ALA A 343 -3.19 8.17 -0.20
C ALA A 343 -2.55 6.86 0.27
N ARG A 344 -1.24 6.69 0.01
CA ARG A 344 -0.46 5.54 0.49
C ARG A 344 0.32 5.84 1.76
N CYS A 345 0.27 7.07 2.25
CA CYS A 345 0.95 7.49 3.47
C CYS A 345 0.35 6.73 4.67
N PRO A 346 1.19 6.26 5.62
CA PRO A 346 0.72 5.59 6.83
C PRO A 346 -0.39 6.35 7.57
N SER A 347 -0.30 7.68 7.68
CA SER A 347 -1.30 8.51 8.38
C SER A 347 -2.70 8.43 7.75
N VAL A 348 -2.79 8.31 6.42
CA VAL A 348 -4.08 8.15 5.73
C VAL A 348 -4.65 6.75 5.95
N ILE A 349 -3.79 5.73 5.93
CA ILE A 349 -4.18 4.34 6.20
C ILE A 349 -4.72 4.22 7.64
N GLU A 350 -4.03 4.82 8.61
CA GLU A 350 -4.44 4.88 10.01
C GLU A 350 -5.79 5.61 10.17
N LEU A 351 -5.95 6.77 9.54
CA LEU A 351 -7.22 7.50 9.53
C LEU A 351 -8.38 6.63 9.01
N PHE A 352 -8.18 5.93 7.89
CA PHE A 352 -9.23 5.11 7.29
C PHE A 352 -9.59 3.91 8.17
N ASN A 353 -8.60 3.30 8.82
CA ASN A 353 -8.81 2.22 9.77
C ASN A 353 -9.58 2.71 11.01
N GLU A 354 -9.25 3.90 11.53
CA GLU A 354 -9.95 4.50 12.68
C GLU A 354 -11.40 4.88 12.32
N ILE A 355 -11.66 5.44 11.13
CA ILE A 355 -13.03 5.69 10.65
C ILE A 355 -13.83 4.39 10.63
N PHE A 356 -13.28 3.35 9.98
CA PHE A 356 -13.96 2.06 9.88
C PHE A 356 -14.29 1.47 11.26
N ARG A 357 -13.35 1.57 12.21
CA ARG A 357 -13.55 1.13 13.59
C ARG A 357 -14.67 1.92 14.27
N LEU A 358 -14.64 3.25 14.19
CA LEU A 358 -15.63 4.13 14.82
C LEU A 358 -17.03 3.95 14.21
N GLU A 359 -17.14 3.68 12.92
CA GLU A 359 -18.42 3.38 12.25
C GLU A 359 -19.05 2.10 12.80
N ARG A 360 -18.27 1.05 13.00
CA ARG A 360 -18.75 -0.19 13.63
C ARG A 360 -19.18 0.02 15.08
N ILE A 361 -18.48 0.87 15.81
CA ILE A 361 -18.88 1.23 17.17
C ILE A 361 -20.23 1.97 17.15
N ALA A 362 -20.38 2.97 16.27
CA ALA A 362 -21.61 3.74 16.12
C ALA A 362 -22.80 2.84 15.74
N GLU A 363 -22.63 1.90 14.81
CA GLU A 363 -23.66 0.92 14.44
C GLU A 363 -24.08 0.03 15.62
N ARG A 364 -23.12 -0.44 16.43
CA ARG A 364 -23.42 -1.25 17.63
C ARG A 364 -24.18 -0.46 18.69
N LEU A 365 -23.84 0.81 18.88
CA LEU A 365 -24.54 1.71 19.79
C LEU A 365 -25.97 1.99 19.31
N GLN A 366 -26.18 2.21 18.01
CA GLN A 366 -27.53 2.34 17.42
C GLN A 366 -28.38 1.09 17.63
N GLN A 367 -27.76 -0.10 17.59
CA GLN A 367 -28.40 -1.38 17.88
C GLN A 367 -28.57 -1.67 19.39
N LYS A 368 -28.31 -0.69 20.26
CA LYS A 368 -28.35 -0.81 21.74
C LYS A 368 -27.50 -1.95 22.31
N ARG A 369 -26.41 -2.33 21.63
CA ARG A 369 -25.48 -3.37 22.09
C ARG A 369 -24.41 -2.77 23.01
N ARG A 370 -23.94 -3.55 23.99
CA ARG A 370 -22.81 -3.14 24.85
C ARG A 370 -21.53 -2.98 24.02
N VAL A 371 -20.85 -1.85 24.20
CA VAL A 371 -19.56 -1.53 23.60
C VAL A 371 -18.51 -1.43 24.71
N TRP A 372 -17.39 -2.13 24.55
CA TRP A 372 -16.26 -2.14 25.49
C TRP A 372 -15.02 -1.41 24.92
N GLU A 373 -15.15 -0.89 23.70
CA GLU A 373 -14.11 -0.20 22.95
C GLU A 373 -14.12 1.31 23.27
N ASP A 374 -12.96 1.96 23.17
CA ASP A 374 -12.80 3.41 23.41
C ASP A 374 -13.66 4.25 22.44
N THR A 375 -14.54 5.09 23.00
CA THR A 375 -15.48 5.94 22.26
C THR A 375 -15.06 7.42 22.20
N ARG A 376 -13.90 7.81 22.73
CA ARG A 376 -13.48 9.22 22.82
C ARG A 376 -13.49 9.95 21.47
N ASN A 377 -13.12 9.24 20.40
CA ASN A 377 -13.07 9.80 19.05
C ASN A 377 -14.40 9.75 18.28
N LEU A 378 -15.48 9.19 18.84
CA LEU A 378 -16.75 9.05 18.11
C LEU A 378 -17.33 10.41 17.69
N ASN A 379 -17.12 11.44 18.51
CA ASN A 379 -17.54 12.82 18.23
C ASN A 379 -16.76 13.45 17.06
N ARG A 380 -15.55 12.94 16.76
CA ARG A 380 -14.69 13.39 15.66
C ARG A 380 -14.96 12.64 14.36
N LEU A 381 -15.79 11.58 14.38
CA LEU A 381 -16.09 10.77 13.20
C LEU A 381 -16.61 11.59 12.00
N PRO A 382 -17.49 12.60 12.16
CA PRO A 382 -17.91 13.43 11.03
C PRO A 382 -16.73 14.17 10.37
N TYR A 383 -15.82 14.70 11.18
CA TYR A 383 -14.62 15.38 10.70
C TYR A 383 -13.67 14.41 9.98
N PHE A 384 -13.44 13.22 10.52
CA PHE A 384 -12.62 12.20 9.85
C PHE A 384 -13.20 11.76 8.51
N ARG A 385 -14.54 11.64 8.42
CA ARG A 385 -15.23 11.36 7.15
C ARG A 385 -15.01 12.48 6.15
N GLN A 386 -15.19 13.74 6.55
CA GLN A 386 -14.93 14.89 5.68
C GLN A 386 -13.51 14.88 5.13
N LEU A 387 -12.53 14.54 5.96
CA LEU A 387 -11.13 14.47 5.57
C LEU A 387 -10.85 13.30 4.61
N ARG A 388 -11.41 12.12 4.89
CA ARG A 388 -11.39 10.96 3.97
C ARG A 388 -12.01 11.33 2.62
N ASP A 389 -13.19 11.93 2.64
CA ASP A 389 -13.94 12.26 1.43
C ASP A 389 -13.19 13.31 0.62
N GLY A 390 -12.57 14.30 1.27
CA GLY A 390 -11.69 15.28 0.62
C GLY A 390 -10.45 14.64 -0.03
N ILE A 391 -9.84 13.63 0.58
CA ILE A 391 -8.73 12.87 -0.02
C ILE A 391 -9.22 12.09 -1.25
N LEU A 392 -10.34 11.38 -1.14
CA LEU A 392 -10.92 10.60 -2.25
C LEU A 392 -11.38 11.50 -3.41
N GLU A 393 -11.93 12.66 -3.10
CA GLU A 393 -12.32 13.67 -4.08
C GLU A 393 -11.10 14.22 -4.82
N LEU A 394 -10.05 14.61 -4.11
CA LEU A 394 -8.80 15.07 -4.74
C LEU A 394 -8.14 13.98 -5.59
N GLN A 395 -8.20 12.71 -5.16
CA GLN A 395 -7.76 11.58 -5.97
C GLN A 395 -8.55 11.46 -7.28
N THR A 396 -9.86 11.63 -7.22
CA THR A 396 -10.74 11.54 -8.39
C THR A 396 -10.50 12.72 -9.32
N GLN A 397 -10.50 13.94 -8.78
CA GLN A 397 -10.26 15.18 -9.54
C GLN A 397 -8.88 15.18 -10.20
N SER A 398 -7.82 14.74 -9.51
CA SER A 398 -6.48 14.65 -10.12
C SER A 398 -6.42 13.62 -11.24
N PHE A 399 -7.17 12.52 -11.14
CA PHE A 399 -7.27 11.52 -12.20
C PHE A 399 -8.07 12.03 -13.40
N GLU A 400 -9.23 12.64 -13.17
CA GLU A 400 -10.06 13.24 -14.23
C GLU A 400 -9.34 14.39 -14.94
N LEU A 401 -8.64 15.24 -14.18
CA LEU A 401 -7.83 16.32 -14.73
C LEU A 401 -6.74 15.76 -15.63
N GLU A 402 -5.97 14.77 -15.17
CA GLU A 402 -4.94 14.10 -15.98
C GLU A 402 -5.56 13.48 -17.24
N ASP A 403 -6.64 12.70 -17.11
CA ASP A 403 -7.25 11.98 -18.22
C ASP A 403 -7.85 12.92 -19.26
N HIS A 404 -8.53 14.00 -18.83
CA HIS A 404 -9.05 15.04 -19.71
C HIS A 404 -7.93 15.79 -20.45
N THR A 405 -6.84 16.09 -19.75
CA THR A 405 -5.67 16.78 -20.34
C THR A 405 -4.97 15.90 -21.36
N LEU A 406 -4.81 14.62 -21.04
CA LEU A 406 -4.22 13.63 -21.94
C LEU A 406 -5.10 13.40 -23.16
N ALA A 407 -6.43 13.27 -22.98
CA ALA A 407 -7.37 13.12 -24.08
C ALA A 407 -7.31 14.32 -25.04
N ALA A 408 -7.27 15.54 -24.50
CA ALA A 408 -7.19 16.74 -25.33
C ALA A 408 -5.81 16.93 -26.00
N PHE A 409 -4.72 16.50 -25.34
CA PHE A 409 -3.39 16.42 -25.94
C PHE A 409 -3.36 15.43 -27.13
N HIS A 410 -4.06 14.30 -27.03
CA HIS A 410 -4.12 13.29 -28.09
C HIS A 410 -5.05 13.67 -29.25
N ASP A 411 -6.20 14.30 -28.97
CA ASP A 411 -7.23 14.66 -29.96
C ASP A 411 -6.98 16.03 -30.64
N GLN A 412 -5.92 16.77 -30.28
CA GLN A 412 -5.66 18.16 -30.73
C GLN A 412 -6.84 19.12 -30.49
N LYS A 413 -7.67 18.83 -29.49
CA LYS A 413 -8.75 19.74 -29.09
C LYS A 413 -8.15 20.96 -28.38
N PRO A 414 -8.69 22.16 -28.58
CA PRO A 414 -8.24 23.33 -27.86
C PRO A 414 -8.47 23.11 -26.36
N VAL A 415 -7.37 23.05 -25.60
CA VAL A 415 -7.41 23.05 -24.13
C VAL A 415 -7.30 24.50 -23.69
N ASP A 416 -8.21 24.92 -22.82
CA ASP A 416 -8.05 26.18 -22.12
C ASP A 416 -6.88 26.05 -21.14
N ALA A 417 -5.77 26.64 -21.55
CA ALA A 417 -4.51 26.52 -20.85
C ALA A 417 -4.61 27.17 -19.45
N GLU A 418 -5.30 28.31 -19.33
CA GLU A 418 -5.47 29.01 -18.06
C GLU A 418 -6.35 28.23 -17.10
N ALA A 419 -7.44 27.64 -17.59
CA ALA A 419 -8.31 26.79 -16.78
C ALA A 419 -7.56 25.57 -16.22
N LEU A 420 -6.67 24.99 -17.02
CA LEU A 420 -5.86 23.86 -16.59
C LEU A 420 -4.86 24.25 -15.50
N THR A 421 -4.13 25.35 -15.69
CA THR A 421 -3.20 25.85 -14.67
C THR A 421 -3.94 26.18 -13.38
N ALA A 422 -5.13 26.79 -13.46
CA ALA A 422 -5.97 27.06 -12.31
C ALA A 422 -6.42 25.77 -11.60
N ALA A 423 -6.77 24.72 -12.35
CA ALA A 423 -7.16 23.42 -11.79
C ALA A 423 -5.99 22.70 -11.09
N VAL A 424 -4.79 22.72 -11.69
CA VAL A 424 -3.58 22.17 -11.05
C VAL A 424 -3.26 22.92 -9.76
N ASN A 425 -3.21 24.26 -9.80
CA ASN A 425 -2.92 25.08 -8.62
C ASN A 425 -3.96 24.87 -7.51
N LYS A 426 -5.24 24.74 -7.86
CA LYS A 426 -6.30 24.40 -6.92
C LYS A 426 -6.08 23.03 -6.27
N GLY A 427 -5.71 22.03 -7.07
CA GLY A 427 -5.40 20.68 -6.58
C GLY A 427 -4.17 20.65 -5.66
N GLU A 428 -3.12 21.39 -6.01
CA GLU A 428 -1.91 21.53 -5.18
C GLU A 428 -2.21 22.22 -3.85
N THR A 429 -3.01 23.29 -3.88
CA THR A 429 -3.46 23.99 -2.66
C THR A 429 -4.24 23.04 -1.77
N ARG A 430 -5.18 22.27 -2.35
CA ARG A 430 -5.98 21.30 -1.59
C ARG A 430 -5.12 20.16 -1.04
N LEU A 431 -4.09 19.72 -1.77
CA LEU A 431 -3.12 18.74 -1.30
C LEU A 431 -2.38 19.24 -0.05
N ILE A 432 -1.90 20.50 -0.09
CA ILE A 432 -1.20 21.12 1.04
C ILE A 432 -2.12 21.24 2.26
N GLU A 433 -3.37 21.71 2.08
CA GLU A 433 -4.36 21.77 3.16
C GLU A 433 -4.59 20.40 3.79
N LEU A 434 -4.80 19.36 2.99
CA LEU A 434 -5.01 18.00 3.49
C LEU A 434 -3.79 17.45 4.23
N LEU A 435 -2.58 17.75 3.75
CA LEU A 435 -1.35 17.37 4.44
C LEU A 435 -1.23 18.08 5.80
N GLN A 436 -1.58 19.36 5.87
CA GLN A 436 -1.61 20.12 7.13
C GLN A 436 -2.64 19.57 8.11
N GLU A 437 -3.87 19.29 7.64
CA GLU A 437 -4.92 18.70 8.48
C GLU A 437 -4.49 17.32 9.01
N LEU A 438 -3.88 16.48 8.17
CA LEU A 438 -3.33 15.18 8.60
C LEU A 438 -2.17 15.31 9.58
N TYR A 439 -1.34 16.33 9.42
CA TYR A 439 -0.23 16.60 10.34
C TYR A 439 -0.75 17.06 11.71
N LEU A 440 -1.69 18.00 11.73
CA LEU A 440 -2.36 18.49 12.94
C LEU A 440 -3.15 17.40 13.68
N LEU A 441 -3.70 16.42 12.95
CA LEU A 441 -4.34 15.24 13.55
C LEU A 441 -3.37 14.39 14.38
N ARG A 442 -2.09 14.38 14.02
CA ARG A 442 -1.05 13.56 14.65
C ARG A 442 -0.27 14.31 15.73
N TYR A 443 -0.12 15.63 15.58
CA TYR A 443 0.71 16.45 16.46
C TYR A 443 -0.09 17.61 17.05
N GLU A 444 -0.37 17.55 18.35
CA GLU A 444 -1.20 18.53 19.07
C GLU A 444 -0.61 19.96 19.05
N ASN A 445 0.73 20.09 18.91
CA ASN A 445 1.45 21.38 18.87
C ASN A 445 2.26 21.55 17.57
N ALA A 446 1.71 21.12 16.43
CA ALA A 446 2.35 21.18 15.11
C ALA A 446 2.86 22.55 14.66
N GLY A 447 2.26 23.63 15.19
CA GLY A 447 2.63 25.01 14.88
C GLY A 447 3.79 25.56 15.70
N THR A 448 4.33 24.81 16.66
CA THR A 448 5.34 25.33 17.59
C THR A 448 6.70 24.68 17.35
N VAL A 449 7.69 25.46 16.94
CA VAL A 449 9.09 25.00 16.88
C VAL A 449 9.73 25.25 18.24
N VAL A 450 10.39 24.23 18.81
CA VAL A 450 11.16 24.37 20.06
C VAL A 450 12.65 24.34 19.73
N MET A 451 13.33 25.48 19.87
CA MET A 451 14.78 25.55 19.77
C MET A 451 15.42 25.42 21.15
N CYS A 452 16.27 24.43 21.36
CA CYS A 452 16.99 24.24 22.62
C CYS A 452 18.45 24.69 22.47
N VAL A 453 18.86 25.67 23.28
CA VAL A 453 20.25 26.16 23.32
C VAL A 453 20.98 25.53 24.50
N TYR A 454 22.18 24.96 24.28
CA TYR A 454 23.01 24.32 25.30
C TYR A 454 24.41 24.96 25.34
N SER A 455 24.98 25.20 26.52
CA SER A 455 26.35 25.71 26.68
C SER A 455 26.90 25.41 28.07
N GLU A 456 28.19 25.06 28.15
CA GLU A 456 28.94 24.91 29.43
C GLU A 456 29.26 26.27 30.07
N ARG A 457 29.15 27.35 29.30
CA ARG A 457 29.39 28.73 29.70
C ARG A 457 28.08 29.49 29.82
N MET A 458 27.73 29.89 31.05
CA MET A 458 26.46 30.56 31.38
C MET A 458 26.30 31.92 30.69
N ASP A 459 27.39 32.68 30.58
CA ASP A 459 27.42 33.97 29.89
C ASP A 459 27.04 33.84 28.41
N TRP A 460 27.57 32.82 27.73
CA TRP A 460 27.23 32.53 26.33
C TRP A 460 25.82 31.96 26.17
N LEU A 461 25.38 31.12 27.11
CA LEU A 461 24.02 30.56 27.10
C LEU A 461 22.97 31.68 27.13
N LEU A 462 23.12 32.62 28.07
CA LEU A 462 22.21 33.75 28.23
C LEU A 462 22.26 34.69 27.05
N ALA A 463 23.46 35.09 26.58
CA ALA A 463 23.61 36.01 25.46
C ALA A 463 23.03 35.44 24.15
N LEU A 464 23.32 34.17 23.83
CA LEU A 464 22.79 33.54 22.62
C LEU A 464 21.27 33.38 22.69
N THR A 465 20.75 32.94 23.84
CA THR A 465 19.30 32.77 24.00
C THR A 465 18.58 34.10 23.95
N GLN A 466 19.13 35.16 24.56
CA GLN A 466 18.55 36.50 24.48
C GLN A 466 18.44 36.97 23.02
N ALA A 467 19.52 36.82 22.24
CA ALA A 467 19.53 37.22 20.84
C ALA A 467 18.44 36.49 20.01
N TYR A 468 18.30 35.18 20.20
CA TYR A 468 17.25 34.42 19.51
C TYR A 468 15.84 34.72 20.04
N TRP A 469 15.69 34.97 21.34
CA TRP A 469 14.42 35.36 21.94
C TRP A 469 13.93 36.70 21.41
N GLU A 470 14.81 37.69 21.29
CA GLU A 470 14.48 39.00 20.69
C GLU A 470 14.04 38.86 19.23
N LEU A 471 14.73 38.02 18.45
CA LEU A 471 14.34 37.70 17.06
C LEU A 471 12.98 36.99 16.99
N ALA A 472 12.74 36.01 17.85
CA ALA A 472 11.49 35.26 17.87
C ALA A 472 10.30 36.12 18.33
N ARG A 473 10.49 36.95 19.36
CA ARG A 473 9.48 37.89 19.88
C ARG A 473 9.05 38.92 18.82
N ALA A 474 9.94 39.27 17.89
CA ALA A 474 9.62 40.14 16.76
C ALA A 474 8.68 39.46 15.73
N GLN A 475 8.62 38.13 15.69
CA GLN A 475 7.80 37.36 14.72
C GLN A 475 6.55 36.71 15.33
N GLY A 476 6.44 36.62 16.65
CA GLY A 476 5.27 36.01 17.30
C GLY A 476 5.45 35.79 18.80
N LYS A 477 4.70 34.82 19.35
CA LYS A 477 4.85 34.40 20.75
C LYS A 477 6.17 33.65 20.91
N ALA A 478 6.98 34.07 21.88
CA ALA A 478 8.26 33.44 22.23
C ALA A 478 8.30 33.17 23.73
N GLU A 479 8.21 31.90 24.11
CA GLU A 479 8.36 31.46 25.51
C GLU A 479 9.78 31.00 25.77
N VAL A 480 10.29 31.24 26.97
CA VAL A 480 11.62 30.79 27.39
C VAL A 480 11.47 29.69 28.44
N TRP A 481 12.07 28.53 28.19
CA TRP A 481 11.98 27.36 29.07
C TRP A 481 13.32 27.03 29.70
N GLN A 482 13.38 26.90 31.02
CA GLN A 482 14.50 26.37 31.79
C GLN A 482 14.48 24.84 31.79
N PHE A 483 15.58 24.20 31.40
CA PHE A 483 15.77 22.76 31.54
C PHE A 483 16.79 22.46 32.65
N LEU A 484 16.43 21.64 33.65
CA LEU A 484 17.28 21.28 34.78
C LEU A 484 17.63 19.79 34.78
N PRO A 485 18.84 19.39 35.21
CA PRO A 485 19.18 17.99 35.39
C PRO A 485 18.24 17.34 36.41
N GLY A 486 17.84 16.10 36.14
CA GLY A 486 16.88 15.42 37.00
C GLY A 486 17.42 15.16 38.41
N LYS A 487 16.56 15.33 39.41
CA LYS A 487 16.91 15.31 40.85
C LYS A 487 17.46 13.96 41.37
N LYS A 488 17.41 12.88 40.59
CA LYS A 488 17.75 11.50 41.02
C LYS A 488 18.99 10.92 40.34
N GLY A 489 19.80 11.73 39.68
CA GLY A 489 21.05 11.31 39.03
C GLY A 489 20.93 11.02 37.53
N PRO A 490 21.98 10.46 36.91
CA PRO A 490 22.05 10.23 35.45
C PRO A 490 20.90 9.36 34.96
N GLY A 491 20.15 9.83 33.96
CA GLY A 491 18.99 9.13 33.39
C GLY A 491 17.64 9.46 34.04
N SER A 492 17.61 10.32 35.07
CA SER A 492 16.35 10.85 35.58
C SER A 492 15.75 11.91 34.63
N PRO A 493 14.41 12.07 34.56
CA PRO A 493 13.76 12.99 33.64
C PRO A 493 14.25 14.42 33.85
N ILE A 494 14.55 15.12 32.75
CA ILE A 494 14.89 16.54 32.77
C ILE A 494 13.68 17.32 33.28
N GLU A 495 13.88 18.11 34.33
CA GLU A 495 12.84 19.00 34.85
C GLU A 495 12.76 20.24 33.94
N ARG A 496 11.53 20.64 33.60
CA ARG A 496 11.26 21.81 32.75
C ARG A 496 10.56 22.88 33.57
N ARG A 497 10.89 24.15 33.37
CA ARG A 497 10.19 25.27 34.02
C ARG A 497 10.01 26.40 33.01
N LEU A 498 8.82 26.98 32.95
CA LEU A 498 8.56 28.15 32.09
C LEU A 498 9.09 29.41 32.78
N VAL A 499 9.89 30.22 32.10
CA VAL A 499 10.40 31.50 32.60
C VAL A 499 9.38 32.59 32.34
N LEU A 500 8.81 33.15 33.42
CA LEU A 500 7.71 34.14 33.33
C LEU A 500 8.22 35.57 33.13
N ASP A 501 9.47 35.86 33.54
CA ASP A 501 10.12 37.16 33.37
C ASP A 501 11.51 37.06 32.72
N PRO A 502 11.59 36.69 31.42
CA PRO A 502 12.86 36.49 30.71
C PRO A 502 13.82 37.69 30.78
N GLU A 503 13.29 38.92 30.83
CA GLU A 503 14.11 40.14 30.94
C GLU A 503 14.92 40.19 32.25
N ASN A 504 14.38 39.67 33.36
CA ASN A 504 15.13 39.57 34.63
C ASN A 504 16.21 38.49 34.57
N LEU A 505 15.92 37.37 33.89
CA LEU A 505 16.90 36.31 33.64
C LEU A 505 18.08 36.83 32.80
N PHE A 506 17.80 37.51 31.68
CA PHE A 506 18.83 38.03 30.78
C PHE A 506 19.62 39.21 31.37
N ALA A 507 19.00 40.00 32.27
CA ALA A 507 19.70 41.04 33.03
C ALA A 507 20.66 40.48 34.10
N GLY A 508 20.78 39.16 34.24
CA GLY A 508 21.69 38.52 35.19
C GLY A 508 21.29 38.70 36.64
N LYS A 509 20.00 38.97 36.92
CA LYS A 509 19.52 39.09 38.31
C LYS A 509 19.62 37.72 38.99
N GLN A 510 19.94 37.76 40.28
CA GLN A 510 20.15 36.54 41.06
C GLN A 510 18.90 35.66 41.14
N PHE A 511 17.70 36.26 41.10
CA PHE A 511 16.43 35.55 41.14
C PHE A 511 15.49 36.03 40.04
N PHE A 512 14.73 35.09 39.48
CA PHE A 512 13.69 35.31 38.47
C PHE A 512 12.51 34.35 38.72
N ARG A 513 11.40 34.55 38.04
CA ARG A 513 10.12 33.85 38.26
C ARG A 513 9.89 32.75 37.26
N VAL A 514 9.46 31.59 37.75
CA VAL A 514 9.18 30.42 36.93
C VAL A 514 7.87 29.73 37.31
N LEU A 515 7.30 29.03 36.33
CA LEU A 515 6.20 28.09 36.53
C LEU A 515 6.74 26.64 36.46
N PRO A 516 6.57 25.81 37.50
CA PRO A 516 7.01 24.42 37.48
C PRO A 516 6.18 23.58 36.49
N TRP A 517 6.84 22.67 35.77
CA TRP A 517 6.17 21.69 34.91
C TRP A 517 6.30 20.28 35.50
N ASP A 518 5.17 19.62 35.80
CA ASP A 518 5.19 18.23 36.27
C ASP A 518 5.12 17.25 35.09
N CYS A 519 6.25 16.59 34.82
CA CYS A 519 6.36 15.57 33.78
C CYS A 519 5.53 14.30 34.05
N VAL A 520 5.12 14.05 35.30
CA VAL A 520 4.33 12.87 35.69
C VAL A 520 2.85 13.05 35.40
N THR A 521 2.35 14.28 35.48
CA THR A 521 0.92 14.61 35.31
C THR A 521 0.61 15.47 34.08
N LEU A 522 1.63 15.91 33.32
CA LEU A 522 1.52 16.78 32.14
C LEU A 522 0.69 18.05 32.42
N GLN A 523 0.65 18.51 33.67
CA GLN A 523 -0.02 19.74 34.07
C GLN A 523 1.03 20.76 34.54
N SER A 524 0.87 22.00 34.10
CA SER A 524 1.56 23.13 34.71
C SER A 524 1.02 23.33 36.11
N ALA A 525 1.89 23.39 37.12
CA ALA A 525 1.46 23.83 38.44
C ALA A 525 1.23 25.34 38.38
N ASP A 526 0.05 25.84 38.76
CA ASP A 526 -0.29 27.28 38.76
C ASP A 526 0.49 28.10 39.81
N GLU A 527 1.44 27.47 40.52
CA GLU A 527 2.20 28.10 41.59
C GLU A 527 3.47 28.75 41.04
N GLU A 528 3.55 30.08 41.15
CA GLU A 528 4.74 30.85 40.80
C GLU A 528 5.87 30.61 41.82
N VAL A 529 7.06 30.21 41.34
CA VAL A 529 8.23 29.92 42.18
C VAL A 529 9.39 30.84 41.80
N ARG A 530 10.20 31.24 42.78
CA ARG A 530 11.48 31.93 42.54
C ARG A 530 12.58 30.92 42.25
N ALA A 531 13.28 31.09 41.12
CA ALA A 531 14.44 30.29 40.74
C ALA A 531 15.74 31.10 40.83
N ASP A 532 16.84 30.44 41.18
CA ASP A 532 18.19 31.02 41.20
C ASP A 532 18.84 30.84 39.83
N ILE A 533 19.52 31.88 39.34
CA ILE A 533 20.27 31.85 38.07
C ILE A 533 21.43 30.85 38.07
N ARG A 534 21.88 30.40 39.25
CA ARG A 534 22.97 29.43 39.43
C ARG A 534 22.52 27.97 39.36
N ASP A 535 21.21 27.70 39.37
CA ASP A 535 20.72 26.35 39.08
C ASP A 535 21.24 25.95 37.69
N THR A 536 21.89 24.79 37.55
CA THR A 536 22.60 24.45 36.30
C THR A 536 21.60 24.11 35.21
N PHE A 537 21.28 25.07 34.35
CA PHE A 537 20.40 24.85 33.21
C PHE A 537 21.15 24.02 32.17
N VAL A 538 20.51 23.00 31.64
CA VAL A 538 21.02 22.23 30.50
C VAL A 538 20.75 23.01 29.22
N GLY A 539 19.61 23.72 29.14
CA GLY A 539 19.38 24.63 28.03
C GLY A 539 18.21 25.60 28.21
N LEU A 540 17.99 26.44 27.20
CA LEU A 540 16.83 27.32 27.08
C LEU A 540 16.01 26.99 25.82
N GLY A 541 14.70 26.79 25.99
CA GLY A 541 13.77 26.43 24.91
C GLY A 541 13.00 27.65 24.39
N LEU A 542 13.01 27.90 23.08
CA LEU A 542 12.16 28.91 22.42
C LEU A 542 11.03 28.24 21.67
N ALA A 543 9.80 28.43 22.13
CA ALA A 543 8.59 28.03 21.41
C ALA A 543 8.18 29.14 20.44
N ILE A 544 8.22 28.89 19.13
CA ILE A 544 7.84 29.85 18.08
C ILE A 544 6.60 29.33 17.37
N ASP A 545 5.51 30.09 17.43
CA ASP A 545 4.30 29.81 16.65
C ASP A 545 4.56 30.16 15.18
N MET A 546 4.75 29.13 14.35
CA MET A 546 4.89 29.22 12.91
C MET A 546 3.53 28.91 12.26
N PRO A 547 2.81 29.92 11.74
CA PRO A 547 1.47 29.72 11.16
C PRO A 547 1.46 28.88 9.87
N ALA A 548 2.62 28.46 9.35
CA ALA A 548 2.73 27.71 8.10
C ALA A 548 3.90 26.71 8.10
N ALA A 549 3.87 25.73 9.02
CA ALA A 549 4.64 24.50 8.77
C ALA A 549 4.07 23.84 7.50
N LEU A 550 4.92 23.63 6.49
CA LEU A 550 4.55 22.97 5.24
C LEU A 550 5.00 21.51 5.32
N PRO A 551 4.13 20.58 5.76
CA PRO A 551 4.50 19.19 5.82
C PRO A 551 4.86 18.65 4.44
N THR A 552 5.99 17.96 4.36
CA THR A 552 6.50 17.33 3.14
C THR A 552 6.57 15.81 3.32
N PHE A 553 6.66 15.10 2.20
CA PHE A 553 6.86 13.65 2.22
C PHE A 553 8.33 13.32 2.54
N GLY A 554 8.56 12.57 3.61
CA GLY A 554 9.88 12.03 3.94
C GLY A 554 10.27 10.80 3.08
N PRO A 555 11.51 10.31 3.22
CA PRO A 555 12.07 9.21 2.41
C PRO A 555 11.25 7.91 2.44
N GLU A 556 10.52 7.66 3.54
CA GLU A 556 9.68 6.47 3.74
C GLU A 556 8.17 6.75 3.55
N ALA A 557 7.81 7.82 2.84
CA ALA A 557 6.44 8.30 2.69
C ALA A 557 5.72 8.65 4.02
N GLY A 558 6.49 8.92 5.09
CA GLY A 558 6.00 9.55 6.32
C GLY A 558 5.76 11.05 6.11
N LEU A 559 4.84 11.62 6.89
CA LEU A 559 4.63 13.06 7.00
C LEU A 559 5.70 13.65 7.94
N HIS A 560 6.47 14.62 7.45
CA HIS A 560 7.46 15.38 8.22
C HIS A 560 7.26 16.88 7.96
N VAL A 561 7.71 17.74 8.87
CA VAL A 561 7.83 19.19 8.66
C VAL A 561 9.24 19.54 8.26
#